data_AF-A0A8J3Y772-F1
#
_entry.id   AF-A0A8J3Y772-F1
#
_cell.length_a   1.000
_cell.length_b   1.000
_cell.length_c   1.000
_cell.angle_alpha   90.00
_cell.angle_beta   90.00
_cell.angle_gamma   90.00
#
_symmetry.space_group_name_H-M   'P 1'
#
loop_
_entity.id
_entity.type
_entity.pdbx_description
1 polymer ?
#
loop_
_entity_poly.entity_id
_entity_poly.type
_entity_poly.pdbx_seq_one_letter_code
_entity_poly.pdbx_strand_id
1 'polypeptide(L)'
;MTIDCPDAGALSAFWAAVVGGDRLRFRQVGDYRPPRWPDPAHPQQLHLDVTVADPDAAEAAVLGLGATSLGARGTNWRVYADPAGKPFCLCWD
;
A
#
# COMPACT_ATOMS: atom_id res chain seq x y z
N MET A 1 6.66 11.28 -10.75
CA MET A 1 5.59 11.47 -9.76
C MET A 1 6.17 11.23 -8.38
N THR A 2 5.78 12.01 -7.37
CA THR A 2 6.11 11.76 -5.95
C THR A 2 4.83 11.58 -5.16
N ILE A 3 4.80 10.63 -4.24
CA ILE A 3 3.64 10.32 -3.39
C ILE A 3 3.85 10.95 -2.01
N ASP A 4 2.91 11.77 -1.56
CA ASP A 4 2.98 12.40 -0.24
C ASP A 4 2.78 11.37 0.88
N CYS A 5 3.57 11.48 1.94
CA CYS A 5 3.59 10.52 3.05
C CYS A 5 4.07 11.18 4.36
N PRO A 6 3.86 10.53 5.52
CA PRO A 6 4.36 11.03 6.80
C PRO A 6 5.83 10.65 7.04
N ASP A 7 6.32 9.59 6.38
CA ASP A 7 7.69 9.11 6.47
C ASP A 7 8.17 8.59 5.10
N ALA A 8 9.05 9.34 4.44
CA ALA A 8 9.52 8.97 3.10
C ALA A 8 10.46 7.76 3.12
N GLY A 9 11.23 7.57 4.19
CA GLY A 9 12.17 6.46 4.32
C GLY A 9 11.45 5.14 4.49
N ALA A 10 10.49 5.10 5.43
CA ALA A 10 9.67 3.91 5.68
C ALA A 10 8.87 3.50 4.44
N LEU A 11 8.24 4.45 3.75
CA LEU A 11 7.44 4.12 2.57
C LEU A 11 8.30 3.73 1.37
N SER A 12 9.49 4.33 1.20
CA SER A 12 10.43 3.89 0.18
C SER A 12 10.88 2.44 0.42
N ALA A 13 11.24 2.09 1.66
CA ALA A 13 11.65 0.73 2.01
C ALA A 13 10.52 -0.29 1.85
N PHE A 14 9.31 0.02 2.34
CA PHE A 14 8.13 -0.82 2.19
C PHE A 14 7.88 -1.12 0.71
N TRP A 15 7.73 -0.07 -0.10
CA TRP A 15 7.37 -0.25 -1.50
C TRP A 15 8.50 -0.87 -2.33
N ALA A 16 9.78 -0.60 -2.01
CA ALA A 16 10.89 -1.27 -2.68
C ALA A 16 10.89 -2.78 -2.43
N ALA A 17 10.52 -3.22 -1.22
CA ALA A 17 10.35 -4.64 -0.92
C ALA A 17 9.13 -5.25 -1.65
N VAL A 18 8.02 -4.52 -1.75
CA VAL A 18 6.78 -5.00 -2.41
C VAL A 18 6.93 -5.12 -3.93
N VAL A 19 7.46 -4.10 -4.61
CA VAL A 19 7.49 -4.05 -6.09
C VAL A 19 8.84 -4.39 -6.71
N GLY A 20 9.81 -4.81 -5.90
CA GLY A 20 11.15 -5.17 -6.36
C GLY A 20 11.97 -3.97 -6.83
N GLY A 21 12.48 -3.21 -5.85
CA GLY A 21 13.41 -2.08 -6.03
C GLY A 21 12.78 -0.70 -5.99
N ASP A 22 13.61 0.34 -6.16
CA ASP A 22 13.22 1.74 -5.98
C ASP A 22 12.45 2.30 -7.19
N ARG A 23 11.20 1.85 -7.38
CA ARG A 23 10.33 2.27 -8.49
C ARG A 23 9.42 3.44 -8.14
N LEU A 24 9.15 3.64 -6.85
CA LEU A 24 8.32 4.73 -6.34
C LEU A 24 9.18 5.80 -5.67
N ARG A 25 8.65 7.02 -5.58
CA ARG A 25 9.30 8.14 -4.91
C ARG A 25 8.32 8.78 -3.95
N PHE A 26 8.77 9.07 -2.74
CA PHE A 26 7.95 9.60 -1.67
C PHE A 26 8.42 10.99 -1.27
N ARG A 27 7.46 11.86 -0.93
CA ARG A 27 7.71 13.19 -0.36
C ARG A 27 7.13 13.21 1.04
N GLN A 28 7.96 13.48 2.02
CA GLN A 28 7.50 13.64 3.40
C GLN A 28 6.83 15.01 3.58
N VAL A 29 5.64 15.05 4.15
CA VAL A 29 4.87 16.27 4.42
C VAL A 29 4.44 16.35 5.88
N GLY A 30 4.46 17.55 6.47
CA GLY A 30 4.23 17.75 7.91
C GLY A 30 2.77 17.60 8.36
N ASP A 31 1.80 18.09 7.59
CA ASP A 31 0.36 17.91 7.85
C ASP A 31 -0.18 16.76 6.97
N TYR A 32 0.46 15.59 7.08
CA TYR A 32 -0.02 14.41 6.37
C TYR A 32 -1.33 13.92 6.98
N ARG A 33 -2.39 13.89 6.17
CA ARG A 33 -3.69 13.35 6.56
C ARG A 33 -3.88 12.00 5.87
N PRO A 34 -3.87 10.87 6.58
CA PRO A 34 -4.04 9.56 5.95
C PRO A 34 -5.45 9.43 5.36
N PRO A 35 -5.60 8.72 4.22
CA PRO A 35 -6.92 8.24 3.83
C PRO A 35 -7.44 7.26 4.89
N ARG A 36 -8.77 7.17 5.02
CA ARG A 36 -9.41 6.12 5.82
C ARG A 36 -10.26 5.29 4.88
N TRP A 37 -9.80 4.12 4.50
CA TRP A 37 -10.56 3.28 3.59
C TRP A 37 -11.71 2.57 4.34
N PRO A 38 -12.95 2.48 3.80
CA PRO A 38 -13.47 3.05 2.55
C PRO A 38 -14.30 4.35 2.79
N ASP A 39 -13.89 5.21 3.73
CA ASP A 39 -14.60 6.42 4.15
C ASP A 39 -14.49 7.54 3.09
N PRO A 40 -15.59 7.96 2.44
CA PRO A 40 -15.56 9.03 1.45
C PRO A 40 -15.23 10.40 2.05
N ALA A 41 -15.38 10.60 3.36
CA ALA A 41 -14.96 11.84 4.02
C ALA A 41 -13.43 11.93 4.17
N HIS A 42 -12.72 10.80 4.08
CA HIS A 42 -11.26 10.73 4.09
C HIS A 42 -10.80 9.88 2.89
N PRO A 43 -11.01 10.41 1.67
CA PRO A 43 -10.95 9.63 0.45
C PRO A 43 -9.55 9.08 0.19
N GLN A 44 -9.50 8.01 -0.59
CA GLN A 44 -8.25 7.43 -1.08
C GLN A 44 -7.45 8.50 -1.83
N GLN A 45 -6.16 8.59 -1.55
CA GLN A 45 -5.23 9.50 -2.24
C GLN A 45 -4.63 8.84 -3.50
N LEU A 46 -4.41 7.53 -3.42
CA LEU A 46 -3.87 6.66 -4.46
C LEU A 46 -4.37 5.24 -4.16
N HIS A 47 -4.51 4.45 -5.22
CA HIS A 47 -4.67 3.00 -5.15
C HIS A 47 -3.67 2.37 -6.11
N LEU A 48 -2.86 1.43 -5.64
CA LEU A 48 -1.93 0.67 -6.49
C LEU A 48 -2.37 -0.78 -6.54
N ASP A 49 -2.39 -1.36 -7.74
CA ASP A 49 -2.64 -2.78 -7.94
C ASP A 49 -1.30 -3.47 -8.21
N VAL A 50 -0.92 -4.41 -7.37
CA VAL A 50 0.34 -5.15 -7.46
C VAL A 50 0.02 -6.59 -7.86
N THR A 51 0.42 -6.96 -9.08
CA THR A 51 0.29 -8.35 -9.53
C THR A 51 1.33 -9.23 -8.84
N VAL A 52 0.89 -10.33 -8.24
CA VAL A 52 1.71 -11.30 -7.52
C VAL A 52 1.45 -12.72 -8.03
N ALA A 53 2.48 -13.57 -8.00
CA ALA A 53 2.36 -14.96 -8.43
C ALA A 53 1.77 -15.88 -7.36
N ASP A 54 2.02 -15.58 -6.09
CA ASP A 54 1.51 -16.32 -4.94
C ASP A 54 0.85 -15.33 -3.96
N PRO A 55 -0.49 -15.29 -3.88
CA PRO A 55 -1.19 -14.33 -3.04
C PRO A 55 -1.00 -14.58 -1.54
N ASP A 56 -0.77 -15.82 -1.10
CA ASP A 56 -0.62 -16.13 0.31
C ASP A 56 0.79 -15.79 0.80
N ALA A 57 1.81 -16.09 -0.01
CA ALA A 57 3.18 -15.66 0.28
C ALA A 57 3.31 -14.13 0.25
N ALA A 58 2.66 -13.47 -0.73
CA ALA A 58 2.66 -12.03 -0.83
C ALA A 58 1.92 -11.37 0.35
N GLU A 59 0.78 -11.92 0.78
CA GLU A 59 0.07 -11.45 1.98
C GLU A 59 0.97 -11.51 3.21
N ALA A 60 1.60 -12.65 3.46
CA ALA A 60 2.51 -12.81 4.60
C ALA A 60 3.67 -11.79 4.54
N ALA A 61 4.23 -11.55 3.36
CA ALA A 61 5.30 -10.59 3.17
C ALA A 61 4.85 -9.14 3.45
N VAL A 62 3.74 -8.68 2.87
CA VAL A 62 3.28 -7.30 3.08
C VAL A 62 2.86 -7.04 4.52
N LEU A 63 2.22 -8.01 5.18
CA LEU A 63 1.87 -7.90 6.60
C LEU A 63 3.13 -7.84 7.48
N GLY A 64 4.15 -8.65 7.18
CA GLY A 64 5.44 -8.59 7.86
C GLY A 64 6.19 -7.26 7.68
N LEU A 65 5.94 -6.56 6.57
CA LEU A 65 6.50 -5.23 6.27
C LEU A 65 5.69 -4.07 6.90
N GLY A 66 4.58 -4.35 7.58
CA GLY A 66 3.75 -3.34 8.24
C GLY A 66 2.52 -2.89 7.46
N ALA A 67 2.13 -3.61 6.39
CA ALA A 67 0.80 -3.43 5.82
C ALA A 67 -0.29 -3.89 6.80
N THR A 68 -1.48 -3.32 6.67
CA THR A 68 -2.67 -3.74 7.43
C THR A 68 -3.72 -4.28 6.48
N SER A 69 -4.27 -5.47 6.72
CA SER A 69 -5.40 -5.97 5.90
C SER A 69 -6.64 -5.10 6.11
N LEU A 70 -7.29 -4.73 5.01
CA LEU A 70 -8.54 -3.98 5.02
C LEU A 70 -9.77 -4.88 4.89
N GLY A 71 -9.58 -6.21 4.84
CA GLY A 71 -10.66 -7.21 4.81
C GLY A 71 -11.43 -7.31 3.49
N ALA A 72 -11.36 -6.31 2.61
CA ALA A 72 -11.93 -6.40 1.27
C ALA A 72 -11.13 -7.33 0.36
N ARG A 73 -11.85 -8.15 -0.39
CA ARG A 73 -11.31 -9.10 -1.36
C ARG A 73 -12.34 -9.46 -2.43
N GLY A 74 -11.85 -9.94 -3.56
CA GLY A 74 -12.63 -10.58 -4.62
C GLY A 74 -12.04 -11.94 -4.98
N THR A 75 -12.39 -12.46 -6.16
CA THR A 75 -11.91 -13.76 -6.65
C THR A 75 -10.38 -13.80 -6.76
N ASN A 76 -9.77 -12.71 -7.23
CA ASN A 76 -8.37 -12.64 -7.60
C ASN A 76 -7.65 -11.37 -7.08
N TRP A 77 -8.17 -10.79 -6.00
CA TRP A 77 -7.54 -9.64 -5.34
C TRP A 77 -7.86 -9.55 -3.84
N ARG A 78 -6.95 -8.93 -3.08
CA ARG A 78 -7.10 -8.61 -1.64
C ARG A 78 -6.59 -7.20 -1.38
N VAL A 79 -7.27 -6.43 -0.53
CA VAL A 79 -6.95 -5.02 -0.23
C VAL A 79 -6.23 -4.90 1.11
N TYR A 80 -5.17 -4.10 1.12
CA TYR A 80 -4.37 -3.75 2.30
C TYR A 80 -4.13 -2.25 2.33
N ALA A 81 -3.74 -1.73 3.49
CA ALA A 81 -3.20 -0.39 3.63
C ALA A 81 -1.68 -0.45 3.81
N ASP A 82 -0.95 0.42 3.12
CA ASP A 82 0.48 0.65 3.38
C ASP A 82 0.68 1.33 4.76
N PRO A 83 1.92 1.49 5.25
CA PRO A 83 2.17 2.13 6.54
C PRO A 83 1.70 3.59 6.65
N ALA A 84 1.38 4.25 5.53
CA ALA A 84 0.79 5.59 5.50
C ALA A 84 -0.75 5.57 5.41
N GLY A 85 -1.37 4.38 5.43
CA GLY A 85 -2.82 4.18 5.35
C GLY A 85 -3.37 4.09 3.92
N LYS A 86 -2.53 4.21 2.88
CA LYS A 86 -3.00 4.22 1.49
C LYS A 86 -3.40 2.81 1.06
N PRO A 87 -4.61 2.62 0.49
CA PRO A 87 -5.05 1.31 0.04
C PRO A 87 -4.25 0.85 -1.19
N PHE A 88 -3.99 -0.44 -1.26
CA PHE A 88 -3.43 -1.12 -2.42
C PHE A 88 -3.98 -2.54 -2.50
N CYS A 89 -3.99 -3.13 -3.71
CA CYS A 89 -4.36 -4.52 -3.92
C CYS A 89 -3.13 -5.40 -4.18
N LEU A 90 -3.17 -6.61 -3.64
CA LEU A 90 -2.47 -7.75 -4.24
C LEU A 90 -3.44 -8.40 -5.22
N CYS A 91 -3.06 -8.51 -6.48
CA CYS A 91 -3.85 -9.07 -7.57
C CYS A 91 -3.14 -10.29 -8.18
N TRP A 92 -3.89 -11.24 -8.70
CA TRP A 92 -3.32 -12.39 -9.41
C TRP A 92 -4.26 -12.85 -10.54
N ASP A 93 -3.77 -13.74 -11.40
CA ASP A 93 -4.55 -14.34 -12.50
C ASP A 93 -5.35 -15.57 -12.05
#